data_AF-A0A7S4IQ19-F1
#
_entry.id   AF-A0A7S4IQ19-F1
#
_cell.length_a   1.000
_cell.length_b   1.000
_cell.length_c   1.000
_cell.angle_alpha   90.00
_cell.angle_beta   90.00
_cell.angle_gamma   90.00
#
_symmetry.space_group_name_H-M   'P 1'
#
loop_
_entity.id
_entity.type
_entity.pdbx_description
1 polymer ?
#
loop_
_entity_poly.entity_id
_entity_poly.type
_entity_poly.pdbx_seq_one_letter_code
_entity_poly.pdbx_strand_id
1 'polypeptide(L)'
;PANYAGDPLLTNWTKPSYNPIIESTQRDPSTPWQTPSGEWRLRTYDSMVYGAASAADVLAGKWYTIGKSGDFRQCECPSVYPLPAPTPGTEAAYAAAKAAGALPDTVHKTSCGGDWWQVGSYVAGPPKTLGSFNATPGWEDLFEQR
;
A
#
# COMPACT_ATOMS: atom_id res chain seq x y z
N PRO A 1 3.61 1.48 21.84
CA PRO A 1 4.03 2.34 20.70
C PRO A 1 5.54 2.61 20.78
N ALA A 2 6.19 2.88 19.65
CA ALA A 2 7.63 3.18 19.61
C ALA A 2 7.95 4.53 20.28
N ASN A 3 9.02 4.60 21.07
CA ASN A 3 9.50 5.81 21.73
C ASN A 3 10.63 6.46 20.92
N TYR A 4 10.31 7.13 19.82
CA TYR A 4 11.34 7.71 18.94
C TYR A 4 12.23 8.76 19.63
N ALA A 5 11.72 9.48 20.63
CA ALA A 5 12.48 10.51 21.34
C ALA A 5 13.50 9.93 22.34
N GLY A 6 13.17 8.80 22.98
CA GLY A 6 14.03 8.16 24.00
C GLY A 6 14.71 6.87 23.54
N ASP A 7 14.32 6.31 22.39
CA ASP A 7 14.86 5.08 21.79
C ASP A 7 14.96 5.25 20.26
N PRO A 8 15.87 6.11 19.76
CA PRO A 8 15.98 6.43 18.33
C PRO A 8 16.40 5.23 17.46
N LEU A 9 17.02 4.22 18.07
CA LEU A 9 17.41 2.98 17.41
C LEU A 9 16.30 1.91 17.46
N LEU A 10 15.17 2.19 18.12
CA LEU A 10 14.04 1.28 18.27
C LEU A 10 14.47 -0.08 18.81
N THR A 11 15.26 -0.09 19.88
CA THR A 11 15.75 -1.32 20.50
C THR A 11 14.68 -2.02 21.35
N ASN A 12 13.67 -1.28 21.82
CA ASN A 12 12.59 -1.78 22.66
C ASN A 12 11.24 -1.72 21.95
N TRP A 13 10.60 -2.89 21.80
CA TRP A 13 9.27 -3.00 21.19
C TRP A 13 8.27 -3.57 22.20
N THR A 14 7.18 -2.84 22.44
CA THR A 14 6.07 -3.33 23.26
C THR A 14 4.85 -3.59 22.39
N LYS A 15 4.35 -4.83 22.42
CA LYS A 15 3.08 -5.18 21.80
C LYS A 15 1.94 -4.60 22.67
N PRO A 16 0.94 -3.93 22.07
CA PRO A 16 -0.21 -3.48 22.82
C PRO A 16 -0.99 -4.67 23.38
N SER A 17 -1.61 -4.48 24.55
CA SER A 17 -2.41 -5.52 25.22
C SER A 17 -3.70 -5.89 24.46
N TYR A 18 -4.17 -5.01 23.57
CA TYR A 18 -5.34 -5.22 22.73
C TYR A 18 -5.05 -6.03 21.46
N ASN A 19 -3.84 -6.55 21.27
CA ASN A 19 -3.57 -7.44 20.15
C ASN A 19 -4.41 -8.74 20.24
N PRO A 20 -4.87 -9.28 19.10
CA PRO A 20 -4.59 -8.80 17.73
C PRO A 20 -5.53 -7.65 17.30
N ILE A 21 -5.02 -6.75 16.46
CA ILE A 21 -5.80 -5.60 15.92
C ILE A 21 -6.76 -5.98 14.78
N ILE A 22 -6.53 -7.14 14.17
CA ILE A 22 -7.34 -7.79 13.12
C ILE A 22 -7.28 -9.29 13.45
N GLU A 23 -8.36 -10.04 13.24
CA GLU A 23 -8.36 -11.49 13.44
C GLU A 23 -7.22 -12.18 12.65
N SER A 24 -6.57 -13.17 13.27
CA SER A 24 -5.35 -13.84 12.77
C SER A 24 -5.59 -14.78 11.57
N THR A 25 -6.42 -14.38 10.62
CA THR A 25 -6.74 -15.14 9.40
C THR A 25 -5.86 -14.75 8.20
N GLN A 26 -4.99 -13.75 8.36
CA GLN A 26 -4.16 -13.18 7.31
C GLN A 26 -2.68 -13.07 7.73
N ARG A 27 -1.79 -12.88 6.74
CA ARG A 27 -0.36 -12.64 6.92
C ARG A 27 0.16 -11.55 5.97
N ASP A 28 1.40 -11.13 6.21
CA ASP A 28 2.15 -10.17 5.39
C ASP A 28 1.41 -8.84 5.17
N PRO A 29 1.15 -8.05 6.23
CA PRO A 29 0.56 -6.73 6.05
C PRO A 29 1.52 -5.81 5.29
N SER A 30 1.00 -5.07 4.32
CA SER A 30 1.73 -4.00 3.65
C SER A 30 1.99 -2.83 4.60
N THR A 31 2.90 -1.94 4.19
CA THR A 31 2.89 -0.58 4.74
C THR A 31 1.50 0.05 4.51
N PRO A 32 0.88 0.66 5.53
CA PRO A 32 -0.37 1.38 5.33
C PRO A 32 -0.19 2.62 4.46
N TRP A 33 -1.18 2.92 3.62
CA TRP A 33 -1.24 4.15 2.84
C TRP A 33 -2.50 4.95 3.17
N GLN A 34 -2.43 6.27 3.05
CA GLN A 34 -3.58 7.15 3.29
C GLN A 34 -4.29 7.46 1.97
N THR A 35 -5.62 7.37 1.96
CA THR A 35 -6.47 7.78 0.83
C THR A 35 -6.70 9.29 0.83
N PRO A 36 -7.14 9.89 -0.28
CA PRO A 36 -7.53 11.32 -0.32
C PRO A 36 -8.63 11.70 0.68
N SER A 37 -9.44 10.73 1.13
CA SER A 37 -10.48 10.94 2.13
C SER A 37 -9.97 10.97 3.58
N GLY A 38 -8.68 10.69 3.80
CA GLY A 38 -8.06 10.60 5.12
C GLY A 38 -8.09 9.20 5.75
N GLU A 39 -8.90 8.28 5.22
CA GLU A 39 -8.90 6.86 5.61
C GLU A 39 -7.55 6.21 5.28
N TRP A 40 -6.99 5.47 6.23
CA TRP A 40 -5.79 4.65 6.06
C TRP A 40 -6.17 3.25 5.63
N ARG A 41 -5.36 2.65 4.75
CA ARG A 41 -5.57 1.30 4.26
C ARG A 41 -4.28 0.49 4.32
N LEU A 42 -4.41 -0.80 4.55
CA LEU A 42 -3.34 -1.77 4.32
C LEU A 42 -3.92 -2.98 3.59
N ARG A 43 -3.06 -3.76 2.93
CA ARG A 43 -3.46 -5.05 2.36
C ARG A 43 -2.60 -6.19 2.89
N THR A 44 -3.09 -7.42 2.73
CA THR A 44 -2.39 -8.63 3.16
C THR A 44 -2.21 -9.61 2.00
N TYR A 45 -1.56 -10.75 2.29
CA TYR A 45 -1.32 -11.85 1.34
C TYR A 45 -2.53 -12.18 0.45
N ASP A 46 -3.71 -12.39 1.05
CA ASP A 46 -4.92 -12.85 0.34
C ASP A 46 -5.70 -11.73 -0.37
N SER A 47 -5.03 -10.62 -0.72
CA SER A 47 -5.64 -9.41 -1.30
C SER A 47 -6.74 -8.78 -0.44
N MET A 48 -6.84 -9.15 0.83
CA MET A 48 -7.71 -8.48 1.79
C MET A 48 -7.21 -7.06 2.03
N VAL A 49 -8.14 -6.11 2.07
CA VAL A 49 -7.92 -4.71 2.40
C VAL A 49 -8.60 -4.40 3.73
N TYR A 50 -7.85 -3.74 4.60
CA TYR A 50 -8.33 -3.25 5.90
C TYR A 50 -8.24 -1.73 5.92
N GLY A 51 -9.15 -1.09 6.66
CA GLY A 51 -9.23 0.34 6.81
C GLY A 51 -9.12 0.80 8.26
N ALA A 52 -8.61 2.01 8.47
CA ALA A 52 -8.70 2.75 9.71
C ALA A 52 -9.11 4.20 9.39
N ALA A 53 -10.05 4.77 10.14
CA ALA A 53 -10.67 6.04 9.74
C ALA A 53 -9.73 7.25 9.90
N SER A 54 -8.64 7.12 10.67
CA SER A 54 -7.68 8.19 10.93
C SER A 54 -6.33 7.65 11.39
N ALA A 55 -5.30 8.50 11.43
CA ALA A 55 -4.01 8.15 12.03
C ALA A 55 -4.12 7.80 13.53
N ALA A 56 -5.05 8.42 14.26
CA ALA A 56 -5.32 8.09 15.65
C ALA A 56 -5.88 6.65 15.78
N ASP A 57 -6.74 6.23 14.85
CA ASP A 57 -7.28 4.87 14.82
C ASP A 57 -6.22 3.83 14.42
N VAL A 58 -5.32 4.17 13.49
CA VAL A 58 -4.13 3.34 13.19
C VAL A 58 -3.33 3.07 14.46
N LEU A 59 -3.01 4.12 15.24
CA LEU A 59 -2.25 4.00 16.48
C LEU A 59 -3.01 3.26 17.58
N ALA A 60 -4.33 3.42 17.64
CA ALA A 60 -5.21 2.71 18.58
C ALA A 60 -5.53 1.27 18.16
N GLY A 61 -5.04 0.80 17.01
CA GLY A 61 -5.32 -0.55 16.50
C GLY A 61 -6.77 -0.75 16.05
N LYS A 62 -7.50 0.32 15.73
CA LYS A 62 -8.90 0.28 15.30
C LYS A 62 -8.98 0.08 13.79
N TRP A 63 -8.89 -1.16 13.37
CA TRP A 63 -9.00 -1.56 11.97
C TRP A 63 -10.34 -2.24 11.71
N TYR A 64 -10.88 -2.05 10.51
CA TYR A 64 -12.06 -2.77 10.01
C TYR A 64 -11.75 -3.40 8.66
N THR A 65 -12.43 -4.51 8.38
CA THR A 65 -12.37 -5.17 7.07
C THR A 65 -13.10 -4.32 6.03
N ILE A 66 -12.43 -4.03 4.92
CA ILE A 66 -13.07 -3.44 3.72
C ILE A 66 -13.51 -4.56 2.77
N GLY A 67 -12.64 -5.54 2.51
CA GLY A 67 -12.98 -6.71 1.69
C GLY A 67 -11.78 -7.26 0.92
N LYS A 68 -12.02 -8.28 0.09
CA LYS A 68 -11.01 -8.87 -0.80
C LYS A 68 -11.01 -8.11 -2.13
N SER A 69 -9.88 -7.49 -2.49
CA SER A 69 -9.72 -6.83 -3.78
C SER A 69 -9.59 -7.86 -4.91
N GLY A 70 -10.35 -7.69 -5.98
CA GLY A 70 -10.20 -8.45 -7.22
C GLY A 70 -9.04 -7.95 -8.09
N ASP A 71 -8.59 -6.72 -7.85
CA ASP A 71 -7.59 -6.04 -8.69
C ASP A 71 -6.16 -6.32 -8.21
N PHE A 72 -5.98 -6.58 -6.91
CA PHE A 72 -4.69 -6.94 -6.36
C PHE A 72 -4.44 -8.44 -6.45
N ARG A 73 -3.26 -8.82 -6.91
CA ARG A 73 -2.79 -10.21 -6.94
C ARG A 73 -2.64 -10.76 -5.51
N GLN A 74 -3.23 -11.94 -5.27
CA GLN A 74 -3.00 -12.72 -4.05
C GLN A 74 -1.58 -13.25 -4.07
N CYS A 75 -0.74 -12.78 -3.14
CA CYS A 75 0.67 -13.10 -3.13
C CYS A 75 1.40 -12.55 -1.89
N GLU A 76 2.59 -13.06 -1.60
CA GLU A 76 3.37 -12.69 -0.40
C GLU A 76 3.98 -11.29 -0.49
N CYS A 77 4.35 -10.76 0.68
CA CYS A 77 5.08 -9.49 0.83
C CYS A 77 4.49 -8.33 -0.01
N PRO A 78 3.20 -8.02 0.13
CA PRO A 78 2.56 -7.00 -0.67
C PRO A 78 3.00 -5.58 -0.25
N SER A 79 3.17 -4.70 -1.24
CA SER A 79 3.35 -3.26 -1.02
C SER A 79 2.52 -2.45 -2.03
N VAL A 80 1.96 -1.33 -1.57
CA VAL A 80 1.26 -0.35 -2.39
C VAL A 80 1.80 1.03 -2.04
N TYR A 81 2.35 1.74 -3.02
CA TYR A 81 2.97 3.04 -2.79
C TYR A 81 2.86 3.93 -4.04
N PRO A 82 2.95 5.26 -3.88
CA PRO A 82 2.90 6.18 -5.02
C PRO A 82 4.02 5.92 -6.02
N LEU A 83 3.77 6.25 -7.30
CA LEU A 83 4.81 6.29 -8.32
C LEU A 83 5.96 7.20 -7.84
N PRO A 84 7.22 6.73 -7.82
CA PRO A 84 8.35 7.54 -7.41
C PRO A 84 8.50 8.84 -8.21
N ALA A 85 9.19 9.81 -7.60
CA ALA A 85 9.60 11.04 -8.26
C ALA A 85 10.49 10.75 -9.49
N PRO A 86 10.56 11.67 -10.47
CA PRO A 86 11.45 11.53 -11.61
C PRO A 86 12.90 11.37 -11.18
N THR A 87 13.66 10.63 -11.99
CA THR A 87 15.12 10.60 -11.89
C THR A 87 15.68 12.00 -12.16
N PRO A 88 16.69 12.46 -11.41
CA PRO A 88 17.32 13.75 -11.65
C PRO A 88 17.72 13.95 -13.12
N GLY A 89 17.34 15.08 -13.71
CA GLY A 89 17.56 15.40 -15.13
C GLY A 89 16.42 15.00 -16.07
N THR A 90 15.35 14.37 -15.57
CA THR A 90 14.16 13.98 -16.37
C THR A 90 12.88 14.72 -15.96
N GLU A 91 12.98 15.72 -15.08
CA GLU A 91 11.85 16.38 -14.44
C GLU A 91 10.90 17.04 -15.46
N ALA A 92 11.44 17.67 -16.50
CA ALA A 92 10.63 18.32 -17.53
C ALA A 92 9.80 17.30 -18.34
N ALA A 93 10.42 16.18 -18.73
CA ALA A 93 9.73 15.11 -19.46
C ALA A 93 8.67 14.43 -18.57
N TYR A 94 8.99 14.19 -17.30
CA TYR A 94 8.04 13.64 -16.33
C TYR A 94 6.86 14.58 -16.11
N ALA A 95 7.09 15.88 -15.92
CA ALA A 95 6.04 16.87 -15.75
C ALA A 95 5.14 16.96 -16.99
N ALA A 96 5.72 16.93 -18.19
CA ALA A 96 4.95 16.91 -19.44
C ALA A 96 4.10 15.64 -19.56
N ALA A 97 4.66 14.46 -19.28
CA ALA A 97 3.94 13.20 -19.30
C ALA A 97 2.82 13.15 -18.25
N LYS A 98 3.07 13.67 -17.05
CA LYS A 98 2.06 13.79 -15.99
C LYS A 98 0.93 14.74 -16.38
N ALA A 99 1.26 15.91 -16.94
CA ALA A 99 0.27 16.89 -17.41
C ALA A 99 -0.59 16.33 -18.56
N ALA A 100 -0.01 15.47 -19.40
CA ALA A 100 -0.73 14.75 -20.45
C ALA A 100 -1.57 13.57 -19.93
N GLY A 101 -1.54 13.25 -18.63
CA GLY A 101 -2.23 12.10 -18.06
C GLY A 101 -1.66 10.75 -18.51
N ALA A 102 -0.43 10.73 -19.03
CA ALA A 102 0.20 9.53 -19.58
C ALA A 102 0.89 8.67 -18.52
N LEU A 103 1.08 9.19 -17.29
CA LEU A 103 1.73 8.47 -16.21
C LEU A 103 0.71 7.84 -15.25
N PRO A 104 0.89 6.56 -14.88
CA PRO A 104 0.22 5.98 -13.71
C PRO A 104 0.63 6.70 -12.42
N ASP A 105 -0.07 6.42 -11.31
CA ASP A 105 0.17 7.08 -10.03
C ASP A 105 0.58 6.15 -8.90
N THR A 106 0.50 4.83 -9.11
CA THR A 106 0.65 3.83 -8.05
C THR A 106 1.49 2.65 -8.53
N VAL A 107 2.31 2.14 -7.61
CA VAL A 107 3.06 0.90 -7.77
C VAL A 107 2.52 -0.13 -6.78
N HIS A 108 2.28 -1.33 -7.30
CA HIS A 108 1.89 -2.50 -6.55
C HIS A 108 2.99 -3.57 -6.66
N LYS A 109 3.56 -3.99 -5.53
CA LYS A 109 4.59 -5.03 -5.46
C LYS A 109 4.08 -6.27 -4.75
N THR A 110 4.47 -7.44 -5.24
CA THR A 110 4.24 -8.74 -4.60
C THR A 110 5.39 -9.72 -4.83
N SER A 111 5.48 -10.80 -4.03
CA SER A 111 6.48 -11.86 -4.16
C SER A 111 5.86 -13.23 -4.47
N CYS A 112 5.87 -13.66 -5.74
CA CYS A 112 5.17 -14.84 -6.25
C CYS A 112 6.12 -15.82 -6.93
N GLY A 113 7.05 -16.42 -6.16
CA GLY A 113 8.18 -17.19 -6.74
C GLY A 113 9.27 -16.30 -7.34
N GLY A 114 9.24 -15.00 -7.02
CA GLY A 114 10.09 -13.92 -7.51
C GLY A 114 9.42 -12.59 -7.12
N ASP A 115 10.13 -11.48 -7.19
CA ASP A 115 9.52 -10.17 -6.94
C ASP A 115 8.91 -9.60 -8.23
N TRP A 116 7.69 -9.07 -8.11
CA TRP A 116 6.89 -8.55 -9.21
C TRP A 116 6.40 -7.14 -8.87
N TRP A 117 6.57 -6.22 -9.80
CA TRP A 117 6.03 -4.87 -9.72
C TRP A 117 5.05 -4.63 -10.86
N GLN A 118 3.86 -4.15 -10.51
CA GLN A 118 2.86 -3.65 -11.43
C GLN A 118 2.73 -2.14 -11.22
N VAL A 119 2.82 -1.38 -12.30
CA VAL A 119 2.55 0.06 -12.26
C VAL A 119 1.15 0.29 -12.82
N GLY A 120 0.38 1.15 -12.15
CA GLY A 120 -1.03 1.36 -12.50
C GLY A 120 -1.63 2.60 -11.85
N SER A 121 -2.92 2.80 -12.07
CA SER A 121 -3.68 3.90 -11.45
C SER A 121 -4.57 3.36 -10.34
N TYR A 122 -4.51 3.98 -9.16
CA TYR A 122 -5.34 3.61 -8.01
C TYR A 122 -6.40 4.66 -7.70
N VAL A 123 -7.68 4.24 -7.72
CA VAL A 123 -8.79 5.07 -7.27
C VAL A 123 -9.29 4.52 -5.95
N ALA A 124 -9.16 5.30 -4.87
CA ALA A 124 -9.51 4.83 -3.53
C ALA A 124 -11.02 4.53 -3.34
N GLY A 125 -11.90 5.20 -4.08
CA GLY A 125 -13.35 5.15 -3.81
C GLY A 125 -13.72 5.79 -2.45
N PRO A 126 -15.02 5.75 -2.07
CA PRO A 126 -15.48 6.22 -0.77
C PRO A 126 -14.83 5.48 0.42
N PRO A 127 -14.80 6.09 1.63
CA PRO A 127 -14.41 5.38 2.84
C PRO A 127 -15.18 4.06 3.02
N LYS A 128 -14.52 3.05 3.57
CA LYS A 128 -15.07 1.70 3.83
C LYS A 128 -15.52 0.94 2.58
N THR A 129 -15.06 1.34 1.40
CA THR A 129 -15.30 0.61 0.15
C THR A 129 -13.98 0.26 -0.51
N LEU A 130 -13.97 -0.83 -1.30
CA LEU A 130 -12.79 -1.17 -2.08
C LEU A 130 -12.53 -0.07 -3.11
N GLY A 131 -11.26 0.34 -3.19
CA GLY A 131 -10.78 1.09 -4.34
C GLY A 131 -10.55 0.16 -5.53
N SER A 132 -10.24 0.75 -6.67
CA SER A 132 -9.86 0.03 -7.88
C SER A 132 -8.41 0.29 -8.27
N PHE A 133 -7.66 -0.76 -8.60
CA PHE A 133 -6.33 -0.66 -9.18
C PHE A 133 -6.35 -1.15 -10.62
N ASN A 134 -5.98 -0.28 -11.55
CA ASN A 134 -5.88 -0.62 -12.97
C ASN A 134 -4.41 -0.65 -13.36
N ALA A 135 -3.87 -1.84 -13.60
CA ALA A 135 -2.52 -1.99 -14.12
C ALA A 135 -2.41 -1.33 -15.51
N THR A 136 -1.28 -0.66 -15.77
CA THR A 136 -1.03 0.01 -17.04
C THR A 136 -0.60 -1.01 -18.10
N PRO A 137 -1.31 -1.11 -19.25
CA PRO A 137 -0.93 -1.96 -20.37
C PRO A 137 0.52 -1.82 -20.84
N GLY A 138 1.22 -2.93 -20.94
CA GLY A 138 2.63 -3.03 -21.33
C GLY A 138 3.63 -2.79 -20.20
N TRP A 139 3.16 -2.55 -18.97
CA TRP A 139 3.99 -2.31 -17.77
C TRP A 139 3.84 -3.39 -16.70
N GLU A 140 3.02 -4.41 -16.96
CA GLU A 140 2.56 -5.36 -15.95
C GLU A 140 3.62 -6.37 -15.50
N ASP A 141 4.59 -6.66 -16.36
CA ASP A 141 5.61 -7.69 -16.14
C ASP A 141 7.05 -7.16 -16.33
N LEU A 142 7.25 -5.84 -16.39
CA LEU A 142 8.55 -5.24 -16.72
C LEU A 142 9.66 -5.48 -15.68
N PHE A 143 9.31 -6.00 -14.50
CA PHE A 143 10.25 -6.19 -13.39
C PHE A 143 10.10 -7.57 -12.75
N GLU A 144 10.08 -8.64 -13.56
CA GLU A 144 10.34 -9.98 -13.03
C GLU A 144 11.83 -10.06 -12.64
N GLN A 145 12.15 -9.97 -11.34
CA GLN A 145 13.45 -10.42 -10.85
C GLN A 145 13.37 -11.95 -10.64
N ARG A 146 13.88 -12.70 -11.62
CA ARG A 146 14.16 -14.14 -11.49
C ARG A 146 15.45 -14.39 -10.74
#